data_AF-A0A9E3P2D2-F1
#
_entry.id   AF-A0A9E3P2D2-F1
#
_cell.length_a   1.000
_cell.length_b   1.000
_cell.length_c   1.000
_cell.angle_alpha   90.00
_cell.angle_beta   90.00
_cell.angle_gamma   90.00
#
_symmetry.space_group_name_H-M   'P 1'
#
loop_
_entity.id
_entity.type
_entity.pdbx_description
1 polymer ?
#
loop_
_entity_poly.entity_id
_entity_poly.type
_entity_poly.pdbx_seq_one_letter_code
_entity_poly.pdbx_strand_id
1 'polypeptide(L)'
;MPGATTARKARAFVAGLSLFCAASFCAPARADGPLGGPGERIGTSDYTIDLFQGPTLASSRVTAMGGSYSAIAEGAEGIPFNAGAASQRQPYSTTHFDYDLTAGVTFPSSVRNTDFDNNGRVGFDYDNFIFATVGGMIQLGRWGFGTAVSLQNYSLGALGGGEQTASSIQSFTTRIFKVDAVLSYGFLDQQLHVGGGLRGAIFTAVDTSVFERLLFGTYGAGAQGSVLWTPHGLPIRVGGTIRSPILASLEVAPNVDDDGADRVIGVPPNAFYLPRGGALPWELEWGIAAQIGKRPLNVPFVDEDAMHGEEVEDERRMQPGDRHEPPRLEPAYKAARRLLKSRYAGLARRKLLVSFSALVTGPTEGAVGIESMLTQYVDRSGKTGTLTLRAGAEAEVIPNRLQLRAGSYLEPTRFRDLQFAEVVPGPERTSIMRSRDPRSRLHGTAGFEVRVLEWSVFGLFADDTSFRISGAIDASRQYFGWSLGAGIWH
;
A
#
# COMPACT_ATOMS: atom_id res chain seq x y z
N MET A 1 15.79 -39.07 4.08
CA MET A 1 14.52 -38.38 3.74
C MET A 1 13.82 -37.84 5.00
N PRO A 2 14.16 -36.63 5.48
CA PRO A 2 13.48 -36.00 6.62
C PRO A 2 12.55 -34.82 6.26
N GLY A 3 12.47 -34.40 4.98
CA GLY A 3 11.80 -33.14 4.59
C GLY A 3 10.27 -33.17 4.44
N ALA A 4 9.64 -34.36 4.38
CA ALA A 4 8.21 -34.48 4.08
C ALA A 4 7.30 -34.25 5.31
N THR A 5 7.79 -34.51 6.52
CA THR A 5 7.04 -34.40 7.77
C THR A 5 6.99 -32.96 8.32
N THR A 6 8.05 -32.18 8.09
CA THR A 6 8.12 -30.75 8.46
C THR A 6 7.18 -29.89 7.62
N ALA A 7 7.07 -30.18 6.32
CA ALA A 7 6.16 -29.48 5.41
C ALA A 7 4.67 -29.67 5.76
N ARG A 8 4.30 -30.83 6.34
CA ARG A 8 2.90 -31.13 6.69
C ARG A 8 2.45 -30.43 7.97
N LYS A 9 3.36 -30.26 8.95
CA LYS A 9 3.10 -29.52 10.21
C LYS A 9 3.03 -28.00 9.99
N ALA A 10 3.86 -27.45 9.09
CA ALA A 10 3.84 -26.03 8.75
C ALA A 10 2.53 -25.59 8.06
N ARG A 11 1.95 -26.44 7.19
CA ARG A 11 0.68 -26.15 6.49
C ARG A 11 -0.52 -25.94 7.44
N ALA A 12 -0.60 -26.73 8.51
CA ALA A 12 -1.69 -26.64 9.48
C ALA A 12 -1.54 -25.44 10.43
N PHE A 13 -0.30 -25.05 10.76
CA PHE A 13 -0.02 -23.96 11.69
C PHE A 13 -0.27 -22.57 11.05
N VAL A 14 0.09 -22.39 9.76
CA VAL A 14 -0.12 -21.12 9.03
C VAL A 14 -1.61 -20.83 8.77
N ALA A 15 -2.41 -21.87 8.48
CA ALA A 15 -3.85 -21.72 8.34
C ALA A 15 -4.53 -21.40 9.70
N GLY A 16 -4.07 -22.03 10.78
CA GLY A 16 -4.63 -21.84 12.12
C GLY A 16 -4.35 -20.48 12.75
N LEU A 17 -3.13 -19.95 12.62
CA LEU A 17 -2.73 -18.68 13.24
C LEU A 17 -3.42 -17.46 12.57
N SER A 18 -3.62 -17.53 11.26
CA SER A 18 -4.30 -16.48 10.47
C SER A 18 -5.80 -16.40 10.79
N LEU A 19 -6.45 -17.55 11.02
CA LEU A 19 -7.88 -17.63 11.36
C LEU A 19 -8.17 -17.23 12.81
N PHE A 20 -7.27 -17.52 13.77
CA PHE A 20 -7.51 -17.23 15.18
C PHE A 20 -7.36 -15.73 15.52
N CYS A 21 -6.44 -15.01 14.87
CA CYS A 21 -6.32 -13.56 15.03
C CYS A 21 -7.47 -12.79 14.36
N ALA A 22 -7.99 -13.27 13.23
CA ALA A 22 -9.13 -12.63 12.54
C ALA A 22 -10.43 -12.68 13.34
N ALA A 23 -10.65 -13.74 14.12
CA ALA A 23 -11.87 -13.89 14.92
C ALA A 23 -11.95 -12.93 16.13
N SER A 24 -10.80 -12.39 16.59
CA SER A 24 -10.76 -11.55 17.81
C SER A 24 -10.99 -10.05 17.54
N PHE A 25 -10.98 -9.62 16.28
CA PHE A 25 -11.19 -8.21 15.88
C PHE A 25 -12.52 -7.97 15.12
N CYS A 26 -13.27 -9.03 14.83
CA CYS A 26 -14.56 -8.95 14.14
C CYS A 26 -15.70 -8.69 15.14
N ALA A 27 -15.72 -7.52 15.78
CA ALA A 27 -16.96 -7.05 16.39
C ALA A 27 -17.97 -6.73 15.26
N PRO A 28 -19.25 -7.15 15.38
CA PRO A 28 -20.29 -6.75 14.45
C PRO A 28 -20.58 -5.26 14.64
N ALA A 29 -19.90 -4.39 13.90
CA ALA A 29 -20.28 -2.99 13.82
C ALA A 29 -21.65 -2.88 13.12
N ARG A 30 -22.63 -2.27 13.78
CA ARG A 30 -23.88 -1.87 13.15
C ARG A 30 -23.63 -0.54 12.44
N ALA A 31 -23.66 -0.56 11.12
CA ALA A 31 -23.36 0.62 10.31
C ALA A 31 -24.48 1.67 10.23
N ASP A 32 -25.57 1.48 10.98
CA ASP A 32 -26.62 2.48 11.12
C ASP A 32 -26.26 3.42 12.28
N GLY A 33 -25.48 4.45 11.96
CA GLY A 33 -25.27 5.61 12.81
C GLY A 33 -26.49 6.55 12.87
N PRO A 34 -26.46 7.54 13.77
CA PRO A 34 -27.58 8.44 14.13
C PRO A 34 -27.98 9.43 13.03
N LEU A 35 -27.21 9.49 11.94
CA LEU A 35 -27.56 10.29 10.78
C LEU A 35 -28.91 9.86 10.18
N GLY A 36 -29.50 10.76 9.41
CA GLY A 36 -30.71 10.50 8.63
C GLY A 36 -30.56 9.43 7.54
N GLY A 37 -31.61 9.31 6.72
CA GLY A 37 -31.58 8.54 5.48
C GLY A 37 -30.62 9.11 4.43
N PRO A 38 -30.18 8.31 3.43
CA PRO A 38 -29.43 8.84 2.30
C PRO A 38 -30.14 10.03 1.64
N GLY A 39 -29.40 11.10 1.36
CA GLY A 39 -29.98 12.33 0.80
C GLY A 39 -30.53 13.34 1.81
N GLU A 40 -30.67 12.97 3.08
CA GLU A 40 -31.04 13.93 4.13
C GLU A 40 -29.87 14.83 4.51
N ARG A 41 -30.16 16.04 5.01
CA ARG A 41 -29.12 16.98 5.48
C ARG A 41 -28.47 16.43 6.74
N ILE A 42 -27.15 16.54 6.84
CA ILE A 42 -26.42 16.28 8.08
C ILE A 42 -26.84 17.33 9.11
N GLY A 43 -27.31 16.85 10.27
CA GLY A 43 -27.81 17.68 11.36
C GLY A 43 -27.17 17.38 12.71
N THR A 44 -26.08 16.60 12.74
CA THR A 44 -25.31 16.28 13.94
C THR A 44 -23.87 15.95 13.54
N SER A 45 -22.93 16.12 14.45
CA SER A 45 -21.55 15.68 14.38
C SER A 45 -21.35 14.20 14.70
N ASP A 46 -22.38 13.47 15.12
CA ASP A 46 -22.31 12.08 15.59
C ASP A 46 -22.09 11.03 14.47
N TYR A 47 -21.11 11.28 13.60
CA TYR A 47 -20.75 10.43 12.46
C TYR A 47 -19.23 10.38 12.25
N THR A 48 -18.76 9.47 11.40
CA THR A 48 -17.35 9.34 11.03
C THR A 48 -17.14 9.42 9.51
N ILE A 49 -15.92 9.70 9.09
CA ILE A 49 -15.53 9.61 7.68
C ILE A 49 -14.92 8.25 7.43
N ASP A 50 -15.43 7.52 6.43
CA ASP A 50 -14.80 6.29 5.95
C ASP A 50 -13.54 6.64 5.15
N LEU A 51 -12.36 6.41 5.71
CA LEU A 51 -11.07 6.71 5.08
C LEU A 51 -10.56 5.58 4.18
N PHE A 52 -11.44 4.65 3.81
CA PHE A 52 -11.14 3.59 2.87
C PHE A 52 -10.62 4.15 1.54
N GLN A 53 -9.60 3.48 0.98
CA GLN A 53 -9.07 3.79 -0.34
C GLN A 53 -9.43 2.65 -1.29
N GLY A 54 -10.22 2.94 -2.32
CA GLY A 54 -10.61 1.96 -3.33
C GLY A 54 -9.49 1.64 -4.31
N PRO A 55 -8.95 2.62 -5.04
CA PRO A 55 -7.87 2.39 -5.99
C PRO A 55 -6.56 1.97 -5.33
N THR A 56 -5.74 1.21 -6.05
CA THR A 56 -4.41 0.81 -5.57
C THR A 56 -3.44 1.98 -5.61
N LEU A 57 -3.19 2.60 -4.45
CA LEU A 57 -2.18 3.63 -4.27
C LEU A 57 -0.91 3.05 -3.65
N ALA A 58 0.13 2.87 -4.47
CA ALA A 58 1.39 2.23 -4.06
C ALA A 58 2.58 2.66 -4.93
N SER A 59 3.76 2.03 -4.74
CA SER A 59 4.88 2.19 -5.66
C SER A 59 4.49 1.75 -7.07
N SER A 60 5.20 2.27 -8.09
CA SER A 60 4.98 1.92 -9.50
C SER A 60 4.98 0.40 -9.74
N ARG A 61 5.86 -0.34 -9.07
CA ARG A 61 5.94 -1.80 -9.15
C ARG A 61 4.66 -2.46 -8.66
N VAL A 62 4.19 -2.05 -7.48
CA VAL A 62 3.01 -2.62 -6.85
C VAL A 62 1.75 -2.26 -7.63
N THR A 63 1.63 -1.00 -8.07
CA THR A 63 0.55 -0.53 -8.94
C THR A 63 0.49 -1.32 -10.24
N ALA A 64 1.63 -1.53 -10.91
CA ALA A 64 1.68 -2.30 -12.15
C ALA A 64 1.27 -3.78 -11.98
N MET A 65 1.39 -4.33 -10.76
CA MET A 65 0.94 -5.67 -10.38
C MET A 65 -0.52 -5.72 -9.89
N GLY A 66 -1.29 -4.63 -10.09
CA GLY A 66 -2.66 -4.52 -9.60
C GLY A 66 -2.78 -4.57 -8.08
N GLY A 67 -1.71 -4.23 -7.35
CA GLY A 67 -1.64 -4.35 -5.89
C GLY A 67 -1.44 -5.79 -5.38
N SER A 68 -1.24 -6.77 -6.26
CA SER A 68 -1.14 -8.19 -5.89
C SER A 68 0.23 -8.54 -5.31
N TYR A 69 0.51 -8.05 -4.10
CA TYR A 69 1.87 -8.02 -3.55
C TYR A 69 2.06 -8.75 -2.22
N SER A 70 0.98 -9.17 -1.55
CA SER A 70 1.03 -9.79 -0.21
C SER A 70 1.90 -11.05 -0.11
N ALA A 71 2.01 -11.83 -1.18
CA ALA A 71 2.89 -13.02 -1.26
C ALA A 71 4.20 -12.77 -2.02
N ILE A 72 4.31 -11.66 -2.76
CA ILE A 72 5.59 -11.23 -3.34
C ILE A 72 6.45 -10.73 -2.19
N ALA A 73 5.97 -9.71 -1.47
CA ALA A 73 6.53 -9.21 -0.22
C ALA A 73 8.06 -9.02 -0.30
N GLU A 74 8.53 -8.33 -1.34
CA GLU A 74 9.95 -8.06 -1.58
C GLU A 74 10.29 -6.61 -1.26
N GLY A 75 11.40 -6.41 -0.55
CA GLY A 75 11.99 -5.10 -0.30
C GLY A 75 11.11 -4.17 0.54
N ALA A 76 11.54 -2.91 0.62
CA ALA A 76 10.86 -1.89 1.42
C ALA A 76 9.44 -1.58 0.91
N GLU A 77 9.20 -1.73 -0.40
CA GLU A 77 7.88 -1.52 -1.01
C GLU A 77 6.86 -2.60 -0.62
N GLY A 78 7.33 -3.77 -0.17
CA GLY A 78 6.46 -4.85 0.31
C GLY A 78 5.89 -4.63 1.71
N ILE A 79 6.48 -3.73 2.51
CA ILE A 79 6.13 -3.51 3.92
C ILE A 79 4.64 -3.21 4.14
N PRO A 80 3.99 -2.29 3.40
CA PRO A 80 2.57 -2.00 3.60
C PRO A 80 1.67 -3.21 3.35
N PHE A 81 2.12 -4.17 2.55
CA PHE A 81 1.35 -5.34 2.12
C PHE A 81 1.60 -6.57 2.99
N ASN A 82 2.83 -6.76 3.46
CA ASN A 82 3.22 -7.85 4.34
C ASN A 82 4.48 -7.50 5.13
N ALA A 83 4.38 -7.37 6.46
CA ALA A 83 5.50 -7.07 7.35
C ALA A 83 6.65 -8.11 7.28
N GLY A 84 6.36 -9.33 6.82
CA GLY A 84 7.34 -10.38 6.55
C GLY A 84 8.37 -10.00 5.48
N ALA A 85 8.04 -9.02 4.61
CA ALA A 85 8.97 -8.47 3.63
C ALA A 85 10.26 -7.95 4.28
N ALA A 86 10.17 -7.38 5.49
CA ALA A 86 11.33 -6.77 6.15
C ALA A 86 12.43 -7.79 6.48
N SER A 87 12.13 -9.08 6.71
CA SER A 87 13.14 -10.12 6.96
C SER A 87 13.35 -11.05 5.77
N GLN A 88 12.61 -10.86 4.68
CA GLN A 88 12.77 -11.62 3.45
C GLN A 88 14.05 -11.16 2.75
N ARG A 89 15.02 -12.07 2.63
CA ARG A 89 16.33 -11.77 2.02
C ARG A 89 16.24 -11.83 0.51
N GLN A 90 16.75 -10.80 -0.15
CA GLN A 90 16.87 -10.84 -1.60
C GLN A 90 17.97 -11.82 -2.03
N PRO A 91 17.85 -12.46 -3.21
CA PRO A 91 18.81 -13.48 -3.64
C PRO A 91 20.26 -13.00 -3.83
N TYR A 92 20.47 -11.69 -3.96
CA TYR A 92 21.80 -11.06 -4.07
C TYR A 92 22.37 -10.65 -2.69
N SER A 93 21.58 -10.75 -1.62
CA SER A 93 21.98 -10.43 -0.25
C SER A 93 22.98 -11.48 0.24
N THR A 94 24.19 -11.05 0.59
CA THR A 94 25.31 -11.94 0.97
C THR A 94 25.87 -11.64 2.35
N THR A 95 25.51 -10.50 2.92
CA THR A 95 26.06 -9.99 4.17
C THR A 95 25.06 -10.11 5.32
N HIS A 96 25.58 -10.29 6.53
CA HIS A 96 24.78 -10.25 7.76
C HIS A 96 23.89 -9.00 7.86
N PHE A 97 24.42 -7.85 7.42
CA PHE A 97 23.69 -6.58 7.34
C PHE A 97 23.29 -6.29 5.89
N ASP A 98 22.03 -5.94 5.66
CA ASP A 98 21.54 -5.47 4.37
C ASP A 98 20.50 -4.37 4.55
N TYR A 99 20.25 -3.57 3.52
CA TYR A 99 19.28 -2.49 3.56
C TYR A 99 18.65 -2.25 2.19
N ASP A 100 17.45 -1.68 2.20
CA ASP A 100 16.72 -1.32 0.97
C ASP A 100 15.97 0.01 1.17
N LEU A 101 15.86 0.78 0.09
CA LEU A 101 15.22 2.08 0.03
C LEU A 101 14.38 2.21 -1.25
N THR A 102 13.19 2.77 -1.11
CA THR A 102 12.28 3.00 -2.23
C THR A 102 11.55 4.33 -2.08
N ALA A 103 11.30 5.00 -3.20
CA ALA A 103 10.46 6.18 -3.24
C ALA A 103 9.66 6.24 -4.55
N GLY A 104 8.44 6.75 -4.48
CA GLY A 104 7.57 6.89 -5.64
C GLY A 104 6.53 7.98 -5.49
N VAL A 105 6.09 8.52 -6.61
CA VAL A 105 5.00 9.49 -6.71
C VAL A 105 3.96 9.00 -7.71
N THR A 106 2.69 9.15 -7.35
CA THR A 106 1.52 8.76 -8.14
C THR A 106 0.59 9.95 -8.25
N PHE A 107 -0.06 10.07 -9.41
CA PHE A 107 -1.04 11.10 -9.75
C PHE A 107 -2.38 10.40 -10.05
N PRO A 108 -3.22 10.15 -9.03
CA PRO A 108 -4.38 9.24 -9.15
C PRO A 108 -5.56 9.81 -9.94
N SER A 109 -5.62 11.12 -10.11
CA SER A 109 -6.66 11.82 -10.86
C SER A 109 -6.01 12.69 -11.93
N SER A 110 -5.78 12.13 -13.11
CA SER A 110 -5.22 12.86 -14.26
C SER A 110 -6.21 13.07 -15.40
N VAL A 111 -7.48 12.70 -15.21
CA VAL A 111 -8.58 12.87 -16.19
C VAL A 111 -9.74 13.62 -15.55
N ARG A 112 -10.44 14.43 -16.37
CA ARG A 112 -11.65 15.14 -15.94
C ARG A 112 -12.78 14.15 -15.62
N ASN A 113 -13.66 14.48 -14.67
CA ASN A 113 -14.77 13.63 -14.23
C ASN A 113 -14.30 12.27 -13.68
N THR A 114 -13.28 12.29 -12.83
CA THR A 114 -12.85 11.11 -12.06
C THR A 114 -13.85 10.83 -10.96
N ASP A 115 -14.30 9.58 -10.85
CA ASP A 115 -15.00 9.04 -9.68
C ASP A 115 -13.95 8.28 -8.84
N PHE A 116 -13.26 8.99 -7.95
CA PHE A 116 -12.18 8.41 -7.16
C PHE A 116 -12.70 7.52 -6.03
N ASP A 117 -13.78 7.95 -5.36
CA ASP A 117 -14.39 7.22 -4.24
C ASP A 117 -15.25 6.03 -4.69
N ASN A 118 -15.51 5.89 -6.00
CA ASN A 118 -16.37 4.88 -6.59
C ASN A 118 -17.80 4.89 -5.99
N ASN A 119 -18.32 6.12 -5.82
CA ASN A 119 -19.66 6.39 -5.28
C ASN A 119 -20.69 6.64 -6.39
N GLY A 120 -20.30 6.54 -7.67
CA GLY A 120 -21.21 6.72 -8.80
C GLY A 120 -21.50 8.19 -9.14
N ARG A 121 -20.77 9.14 -8.54
CA ARG A 121 -20.84 10.58 -8.82
C ARG A 121 -19.57 11.07 -9.50
N VAL A 122 -19.76 12.06 -10.35
CA VAL A 122 -18.69 12.85 -10.98
C VAL A 122 -19.12 14.30 -10.80
N GLY A 123 -18.64 14.91 -9.72
CA GLY A 123 -19.13 16.22 -9.27
C GLY A 123 -18.08 17.06 -8.53
N PHE A 124 -17.14 16.39 -7.85
CA PHE A 124 -15.94 17.01 -7.31
C PHE A 124 -14.77 16.78 -8.26
N ASP A 125 -14.10 17.85 -8.67
CA ASP A 125 -12.79 17.73 -9.33
C ASP A 125 -11.75 17.43 -8.25
N TYR A 126 -11.17 16.23 -8.32
CA TYR A 126 -9.99 15.84 -7.55
C TYR A 126 -8.76 16.50 -8.16
N ASP A 127 -8.55 17.77 -7.80
CA ASP A 127 -7.45 18.59 -8.29
C ASP A 127 -6.19 18.42 -7.45
N ASN A 128 -5.03 18.58 -8.11
CA ASN A 128 -3.72 18.50 -7.48
C ASN A 128 -3.51 17.23 -6.64
N PHE A 129 -4.12 16.12 -7.05
CA PHE A 129 -4.01 14.86 -6.34
C PHE A 129 -2.62 14.25 -6.53
N ILE A 130 -1.81 14.35 -5.48
CA ILE A 130 -0.50 13.73 -5.38
C ILE A 130 -0.54 12.66 -4.28
N PHE A 131 -0.01 11.48 -4.60
CA PHE A 131 0.28 10.41 -3.65
C PHE A 131 1.78 10.09 -3.69
N ALA A 132 2.49 10.30 -2.59
CA ALA A 132 3.91 10.01 -2.48
C ALA A 132 4.15 8.87 -1.48
N THR A 133 5.15 8.05 -1.75
CA THR A 133 5.57 6.94 -0.90
C THR A 133 7.07 6.96 -0.69
N VAL A 134 7.50 6.66 0.52
CA VAL A 134 8.90 6.44 0.87
C VAL A 134 8.95 5.22 1.79
N GLY A 135 9.86 4.29 1.50
CA GLY A 135 10.07 3.10 2.30
C GLY A 135 11.54 2.86 2.53
N GLY A 136 11.87 2.30 3.69
CA GLY A 136 13.21 1.86 4.01
C GLY A 136 13.21 0.67 4.95
N MET A 137 14.21 -0.18 4.82
CA MET A 137 14.41 -1.31 5.72
C MET A 137 15.88 -1.63 5.94
N ILE A 138 16.13 -2.26 7.08
CA ILE A 138 17.42 -2.85 7.44
C ILE A 138 17.20 -4.30 7.85
N GLN A 139 18.17 -5.15 7.55
CA GLN A 139 18.16 -6.57 7.87
C GLN A 139 19.43 -6.92 8.65
N LEU A 140 19.27 -7.66 9.74
CA LEU A 140 20.36 -8.11 10.62
C LEU A 140 20.22 -9.61 10.85
N GLY A 141 20.98 -10.39 10.11
CA GLY A 141 20.82 -11.84 10.02
C GLY A 141 19.39 -12.22 9.64
N ARG A 142 18.64 -12.77 10.60
CA ARG A 142 17.25 -13.23 10.43
C ARG A 142 16.20 -12.17 10.79
N TRP A 143 16.62 -11.06 11.37
CA TRP A 143 15.75 -9.95 11.75
C TRP A 143 15.62 -8.95 10.62
N GLY A 144 14.44 -8.34 10.53
CA GLY A 144 14.13 -7.27 9.60
C GLY A 144 13.39 -6.15 10.30
N PHE A 145 13.84 -4.92 10.10
CA PHE A 145 13.18 -3.71 10.59
C PHE A 145 12.85 -2.84 9.39
N GLY A 146 11.61 -2.35 9.32
CA GLY A 146 11.15 -1.61 8.16
C GLY A 146 10.23 -0.47 8.53
N THR A 147 10.25 0.58 7.73
CA THR A 147 9.28 1.66 7.76
C THR A 147 8.78 1.95 6.37
N ALA A 148 7.48 2.22 6.23
CA ALA A 148 6.88 2.75 5.02
C ALA A 148 6.01 3.94 5.38
N VAL A 149 6.10 5.00 4.57
CA VAL A 149 5.36 6.24 4.75
C VAL A 149 4.64 6.54 3.44
N SER A 150 3.38 6.93 3.55
CA SER A 150 2.62 7.47 2.42
C SER A 150 1.99 8.81 2.76
N LEU A 151 1.99 9.69 1.78
CA LEU A 151 1.47 11.05 1.82
C LEU A 151 0.46 11.19 0.68
N GLN A 152 -0.77 11.52 1.02
CA GLN A 152 -1.81 11.85 0.06
C GLN A 152 -2.23 13.30 0.28
N ASN A 153 -2.27 14.07 -0.79
CA ASN A 153 -2.76 15.44 -0.79
C ASN A 153 -3.66 15.63 -2.01
N TYR A 154 -4.89 16.08 -1.81
CA TYR A 154 -5.81 16.42 -2.89
C TYR A 154 -6.76 17.52 -2.45
N SER A 155 -7.16 18.35 -3.41
CA SER A 155 -8.16 19.38 -3.21
C SER A 155 -9.51 18.88 -3.73
N LEU A 156 -10.57 19.22 -2.99
CA LEU A 156 -11.96 19.05 -3.36
C LEU A 156 -12.54 20.46 -3.51
N GLY A 157 -12.91 20.85 -4.73
CA GLY A 157 -13.50 22.16 -5.05
C GLY A 157 -15.02 22.19 -4.89
N ALA A 158 -15.62 23.39 -4.86
CA ALA A 158 -17.08 23.54 -4.91
C ALA A 158 -17.67 22.90 -6.17
N LEU A 159 -18.88 22.35 -6.03
CA LEU A 159 -19.66 21.76 -7.12
C LEU A 159 -19.67 22.72 -8.32
N GLY A 160 -19.23 22.21 -9.47
CA GLY A 160 -19.20 22.97 -10.72
C GLY A 160 -20.60 23.40 -11.15
N GLY A 161 -21.03 24.59 -10.70
CA GLY A 161 -22.26 25.22 -11.14
C GLY A 161 -23.03 25.86 -9.98
N GLY A 162 -22.68 27.10 -9.63
CA GLY A 162 -23.59 28.19 -9.18
C GLY A 162 -24.54 27.97 -8.00
N GLU A 163 -24.71 26.77 -7.47
CA GLU A 163 -25.50 26.52 -6.28
C GLU A 163 -24.68 26.97 -5.08
N GLN A 164 -25.27 27.89 -4.31
CA GLN A 164 -24.74 28.33 -3.04
C GLN A 164 -24.60 27.08 -2.16
N THR A 165 -23.37 26.58 -2.01
CA THR A 165 -23.02 25.85 -0.80
C THR A 165 -23.42 26.78 0.34
N ALA A 166 -24.43 26.38 1.11
CA ALA A 166 -24.85 27.13 2.29
C ALA A 166 -23.71 27.33 3.30
N SER A 167 -22.56 26.66 3.10
CA SER A 167 -21.36 26.74 3.91
C SER A 167 -20.42 27.87 3.47
N SER A 168 -19.76 28.50 4.44
CA SER A 168 -18.66 29.46 4.23
C SER A 168 -17.39 28.85 3.64
N ILE A 169 -17.39 27.56 3.27
CA ILE A 169 -16.21 26.80 2.83
C ILE A 169 -16.40 26.46 1.35
N GLN A 170 -15.64 27.13 0.48
CA GLN A 170 -15.73 26.97 -0.99
C GLN A 170 -14.70 26.00 -1.57
N SER A 171 -13.59 25.77 -0.88
CA SER A 171 -12.57 24.81 -1.30
C SER A 171 -11.91 24.18 -0.08
N PHE A 172 -11.53 22.91 -0.23
CA PHE A 172 -11.00 22.12 0.85
C PHE A 172 -9.84 21.25 0.37
N THR A 173 -8.76 21.23 1.12
CA THR A 173 -7.63 20.33 0.87
C THR A 173 -7.60 19.26 1.95
N THR A 174 -7.64 18.01 1.49
CA THR A 174 -7.47 16.83 2.33
C THR A 174 -6.02 16.39 2.30
N ARG A 175 -5.43 16.14 3.47
CA ARG A 175 -4.11 15.52 3.59
C ARG A 175 -4.22 14.26 4.42
N ILE A 176 -3.66 13.16 3.93
CA ILE A 176 -3.57 11.89 4.65
C ILE A 176 -2.11 11.47 4.72
N PHE A 177 -1.60 11.34 5.94
CA PHE A 177 -0.29 10.78 6.23
C PHE A 177 -0.49 9.40 6.83
N LYS A 178 0.16 8.37 6.28
CA LYS A 178 0.18 7.03 6.88
C LYS A 178 1.62 6.59 7.09
N VAL A 179 1.86 5.92 8.21
CA VAL A 179 3.15 5.32 8.55
C VAL A 179 2.95 3.89 9.03
N ASP A 180 3.76 2.97 8.52
CA ASP A 180 3.83 1.59 8.93
C ASP A 180 5.25 1.32 9.44
N ALA A 181 5.39 0.98 10.73
CA ALA A 181 6.66 0.59 11.34
C ALA A 181 6.60 -0.88 11.74
N VAL A 182 7.48 -1.70 11.18
CA VAL A 182 7.41 -3.17 11.27
C VAL A 182 8.71 -3.81 11.74
N LEU A 183 8.54 -4.95 12.39
CA LEU A 183 9.58 -5.90 12.76
C LEU A 183 9.18 -7.27 12.20
N SER A 184 10.13 -8.02 11.65
CA SER A 184 9.91 -9.42 11.30
C SER A 184 11.12 -10.30 11.55
N TYR A 185 10.87 -11.60 11.66
CA TYR A 185 11.88 -12.62 11.89
C TYR A 185 11.67 -13.84 10.98
N GLY A 186 12.76 -14.31 10.37
CA GLY A 186 12.77 -15.50 9.51
C GLY A 186 13.04 -16.80 10.29
N PHE A 187 12.04 -17.64 10.47
CA PHE A 187 12.12 -19.02 11.01
C PHE A 187 12.44 -20.06 9.93
N LEU A 188 12.75 -21.29 10.34
CA LEU A 188 12.94 -22.45 9.46
C LEU A 188 13.94 -22.18 8.32
N ASP A 189 15.17 -21.81 8.68
CA ASP A 189 16.20 -21.36 7.73
C ASP A 189 15.74 -20.24 6.78
N GLN A 190 14.89 -19.34 7.28
CA GLN A 190 14.29 -18.22 6.53
C GLN A 190 13.30 -18.64 5.45
N GLN A 191 12.62 -19.78 5.64
CA GLN A 191 11.49 -20.20 4.81
C GLN A 191 10.14 -19.72 5.36
N LEU A 192 10.08 -19.25 6.60
CA LEU A 192 8.86 -18.73 7.21
C LEU A 192 9.17 -17.42 7.91
N HIS A 193 8.64 -16.31 7.41
CA HIS A 193 8.78 -15.00 8.03
C HIS A 193 7.50 -14.69 8.80
N VAL A 194 7.65 -14.28 10.04
CA VAL A 194 6.55 -13.75 10.85
C VAL A 194 6.87 -12.30 11.15
N GLY A 195 5.95 -11.41 10.83
CA GLY A 195 6.11 -9.99 11.00
C GLY A 195 4.94 -9.37 11.75
N GLY A 196 5.19 -8.21 12.34
CA GLY A 196 4.16 -7.40 12.97
C GLY A 196 4.66 -5.98 13.20
N GLY A 197 3.74 -5.08 13.48
CA GLY A 197 4.09 -3.68 13.62
C GLY A 197 2.95 -2.78 14.02
N LEU A 198 3.27 -1.49 14.11
CA LEU A 198 2.32 -0.43 14.34
C LEU A 198 2.05 0.30 13.02
N ARG A 199 0.80 0.71 12.86
CA ARG A 199 0.37 1.59 11.76
C ARG A 199 -0.23 2.86 12.36
N GLY A 200 0.13 4.00 11.80
CA GLY A 200 -0.40 5.30 12.18
C GLY A 200 -1.03 5.99 10.98
N ALA A 201 -2.09 6.74 11.21
CA ALA A 201 -2.67 7.62 10.20
C ALA A 201 -3.00 8.98 10.80
N ILE A 202 -2.71 10.04 10.05
CA ILE A 202 -3.15 11.41 10.31
C ILE A 202 -3.96 11.85 9.10
N PHE A 203 -5.14 12.36 9.35
CA PHE A 203 -6.03 12.94 8.36
C PHE A 203 -6.24 14.40 8.75
N THR A 204 -6.00 15.34 7.84
CA THR A 204 -6.29 16.75 8.09
C THR A 204 -7.14 17.34 7.01
N ALA A 205 -7.99 18.22 7.47
CA ALA A 205 -9.03 18.87 6.73
C ALA A 205 -8.75 20.38 6.73
N VAL A 206 -8.34 20.97 5.61
CA VAL A 206 -7.94 22.38 5.54
C VAL A 206 -8.86 23.15 4.60
N ASP A 207 -9.51 24.19 5.11
CA ASP A 207 -10.21 25.18 4.31
C ASP A 207 -9.17 26.03 3.58
N THR A 208 -9.31 26.12 2.26
CA THR A 208 -8.39 26.84 1.37
C THR A 208 -9.08 27.95 0.59
N SER A 209 -10.33 28.28 0.95
CA SER A 209 -11.17 29.22 0.20
C SER A 209 -10.63 30.66 0.16
N VAL A 210 -9.96 31.09 1.23
CA VAL A 210 -9.35 32.43 1.33
C VAL A 210 -7.93 32.35 1.89
N PHE A 211 -7.76 31.65 3.02
CA PHE A 211 -6.47 31.35 3.65
C PHE A 211 -6.46 29.91 4.13
N GLU A 212 -5.28 29.28 4.23
CA GLU A 212 -5.19 27.94 4.82
C GLU A 212 -5.60 27.98 6.29
N ARG A 213 -6.74 27.36 6.60
CA ARG A 213 -7.26 27.22 7.97
C ARG A 213 -7.60 25.75 8.22
N LEU A 214 -6.98 25.15 9.23
CA LEU A 214 -7.37 23.83 9.70
C LEU A 214 -8.85 23.86 10.12
N LEU A 215 -9.65 22.94 9.60
CA LEU A 215 -11.02 22.69 10.04
C LEU A 215 -11.02 21.62 11.13
N PHE A 216 -10.39 20.48 10.86
CA PHE A 216 -10.16 19.43 11.84
C PHE A 216 -8.99 18.53 11.45
N GLY A 217 -8.46 17.81 12.42
CA GLY A 217 -7.48 16.75 12.23
C GLY A 217 -7.93 15.50 12.96
N THR A 218 -7.75 14.33 12.36
CA THR A 218 -7.84 13.05 13.06
C THR A 218 -6.47 12.42 13.06
N TYR A 219 -6.07 11.79 14.16
CA TYR A 219 -4.91 10.91 14.17
C TYR A 219 -5.25 9.63 14.91
N GLY A 220 -4.68 8.52 14.49
CA GLY A 220 -4.92 7.24 15.13
C GLY A 220 -3.80 6.26 14.93
N ALA A 221 -3.80 5.24 15.78
CA ALA A 221 -2.88 4.12 15.69
C ALA A 221 -3.64 2.80 15.59
N GLY A 222 -3.00 1.82 14.96
CA GLY A 222 -3.43 0.44 14.89
C GLY A 222 -2.22 -0.50 14.90
N ALA A 223 -2.49 -1.79 14.85
CA ALA A 223 -1.48 -2.83 14.76
C ALA A 223 -1.67 -3.66 13.49
N GLN A 224 -0.61 -4.30 13.04
CA GLN A 224 -0.66 -5.30 11.98
C GLN A 224 0.19 -6.51 12.31
N GLY A 225 -0.20 -7.66 11.76
CA GLY A 225 0.51 -8.92 11.87
C GLY A 225 0.51 -9.63 10.53
N SER A 226 1.58 -10.33 10.22
CA SER A 226 1.70 -11.03 8.93
C SER A 226 2.56 -12.28 9.01
N VAL A 227 2.35 -13.14 8.01
CA VAL A 227 3.12 -14.34 7.75
C VAL A 227 3.47 -14.40 6.28
N LEU A 228 4.67 -14.91 5.98
CA LEU A 228 5.13 -15.14 4.62
C LEU A 228 5.90 -16.46 4.58
N TRP A 229 5.45 -17.39 3.75
CA TRP A 229 6.08 -18.69 3.55
C TRP A 229 6.82 -18.71 2.21
N THR A 230 8.14 -18.90 2.27
CA THR A 230 9.14 -18.83 1.20
C THR A 230 9.91 -20.16 1.07
N PRO A 231 9.23 -21.28 0.77
CA PRO A 231 9.87 -22.60 0.76
C PRO A 231 11.01 -22.68 -0.26
N HIS A 232 12.19 -23.06 0.21
CA HIS A 232 13.37 -23.21 -0.64
C HIS A 232 13.17 -24.27 -1.72
N GLY A 233 13.60 -23.98 -2.94
CA GLY A 233 13.50 -24.89 -4.08
C GLY A 233 12.09 -25.07 -4.65
N LEU A 234 11.06 -24.54 -3.99
CA LEU A 234 9.71 -24.46 -4.57
C LEU A 234 9.52 -23.11 -5.26
N PRO A 235 8.88 -23.06 -6.44
CA PRO A 235 8.65 -21.83 -7.16
C PRO A 235 7.40 -21.08 -6.67
N ILE A 236 7.07 -21.16 -5.38
CA ILE A 236 5.86 -20.56 -4.81
C ILE A 236 6.14 -19.80 -3.53
N ARG A 237 5.33 -18.77 -3.25
CA ARG A 237 5.21 -18.09 -1.96
C ARG A 237 3.76 -17.96 -1.57
N VAL A 238 3.49 -17.98 -0.28
CA VAL A 238 2.15 -17.73 0.28
C VAL A 238 2.28 -16.68 1.38
N GLY A 239 1.45 -15.65 1.33
CA GLY A 239 1.46 -14.55 2.28
C GLY A 239 0.09 -14.30 2.89
N GLY A 240 0.07 -13.82 4.12
CA GLY A 240 -1.14 -13.39 4.81
C GLY A 240 -0.84 -12.23 5.75
N THR A 241 -1.73 -11.25 5.80
CA THR A 241 -1.61 -10.04 6.62
C THR A 241 -2.97 -9.71 7.22
N ILE A 242 -2.98 -9.36 8.50
CA ILE A 242 -4.14 -8.79 9.19
C ILE A 242 -3.76 -7.39 9.70
N ARG A 243 -4.66 -6.43 9.52
CA ARG A 243 -4.51 -5.07 10.04
C ARG A 243 -5.72 -4.73 10.89
N SER A 244 -5.46 -4.23 12.10
CA SER A 244 -6.52 -3.73 12.96
C SER A 244 -7.16 -2.47 12.34
N PRO A 245 -8.36 -2.09 12.80
CA PRO A 245 -8.86 -0.75 12.57
C PRO A 245 -7.87 0.27 13.14
N ILE A 246 -7.87 1.47 12.58
CA ILE A 246 -7.20 2.62 13.21
C ILE A 246 -8.24 3.36 14.03
N LEU A 247 -8.06 3.35 15.36
CA LEU A 247 -8.89 4.10 16.28
C LEU A 247 -8.37 5.54 16.31
N ALA A 248 -9.17 6.46 15.79
CA ALA A 248 -8.80 7.85 15.67
C ALA A 248 -9.25 8.68 16.87
N SER A 249 -8.37 9.54 17.34
CA SER A 249 -8.69 10.73 18.12
C SER A 249 -8.93 11.91 17.17
N LEU A 250 -9.71 12.89 17.61
CA LEU A 250 -9.99 14.11 16.85
C LEU A 250 -9.37 15.33 17.55
N GLU A 251 -8.74 16.17 16.75
CA GLU A 251 -8.30 17.51 17.08
C GLU A 251 -9.14 18.50 16.27
N VAL A 252 -9.71 19.50 16.93
CA VAL A 252 -10.65 20.46 16.34
C VAL A 252 -10.03 21.85 16.39
N ALA A 253 -10.24 22.64 15.34
CA ALA A 253 -9.73 23.99 15.27
C ALA A 253 -10.35 24.93 16.33
N PRO A 254 -9.64 25.96 16.81
CA PRO A 254 -10.07 26.81 17.92
C PRO A 254 -11.28 27.72 17.64
N ASN A 255 -11.77 27.82 16.40
CA ASN A 255 -12.92 28.65 16.01
C ASN A 255 -14.17 27.81 15.66
N VAL A 256 -14.26 26.61 16.22
CA VAL A 256 -15.43 25.72 16.09
C VAL A 256 -16.27 25.88 17.35
N ASP A 257 -17.57 26.15 17.18
CA ASP A 257 -18.50 26.14 18.31
C ASP A 257 -18.71 24.68 18.72
N ASP A 258 -18.38 24.37 19.97
CA ASP A 258 -18.56 23.07 20.60
C ASP A 258 -19.65 23.21 21.67
N ASP A 259 -20.83 22.66 21.39
CA ASP A 259 -21.95 22.65 22.35
C ASP A 259 -21.95 21.42 23.26
N GLY A 260 -20.91 20.58 23.15
CA GLY A 260 -20.75 19.31 23.88
C GLY A 260 -21.39 18.10 23.19
N ALA A 261 -22.28 18.29 22.22
CA ALA A 261 -22.88 17.22 21.41
C ALA A 261 -22.47 17.32 19.94
N ASP A 262 -22.47 18.55 19.40
CA ASP A 262 -22.17 18.88 18.03
C ASP A 262 -21.04 19.92 17.91
N ARG A 263 -20.28 19.78 16.82
CA ARG A 263 -19.16 20.63 16.45
C ARG A 263 -19.49 21.30 15.14
N VAL A 264 -19.80 22.60 15.21
CA VAL A 264 -20.37 23.32 14.07
C VAL A 264 -19.53 24.53 13.69
N ILE A 265 -19.48 24.79 12.38
CA ILE A 265 -18.97 26.03 11.81
C ILE A 265 -20.15 26.80 11.23
N GLY A 266 -20.34 28.03 11.69
CA GLY A 266 -21.48 28.87 11.30
C GLY A 266 -22.76 28.52 12.06
N VAL A 267 -23.87 29.13 11.67
CA VAL A 267 -25.17 29.02 12.37
C VAL A 267 -26.23 28.33 11.51
N PRO A 268 -27.17 27.56 12.09
CA PRO A 268 -28.31 26.99 11.36
C PRO A 268 -29.11 28.07 10.61
N PRO A 269 -29.68 27.75 9.42
CA PRO A 269 -29.72 26.45 8.73
C PRO A 269 -28.46 26.15 7.90
N ASN A 270 -27.43 26.99 8.00
CA ASN A 270 -26.21 26.95 7.18
C ASN A 270 -25.00 26.38 7.95
N ALA A 271 -25.23 25.85 9.16
CA ALA A 271 -24.20 25.23 9.97
C ALA A 271 -23.57 24.03 9.25
N PHE A 272 -22.24 23.97 9.31
CA PHE A 272 -21.42 22.86 8.83
C PHE A 272 -21.05 21.97 10.02
N TYR A 273 -21.61 20.77 10.07
CA TYR A 273 -21.35 19.81 11.14
C TYR A 273 -20.07 19.03 10.83
N LEU A 274 -19.09 19.10 11.72
CA LEU A 274 -17.84 18.34 11.64
C LEU A 274 -18.04 16.89 12.14
N PRO A 275 -17.28 15.91 11.62
CA PRO A 275 -17.37 14.53 12.10
C PRO A 275 -16.78 14.38 13.51
N ARG A 276 -17.07 13.24 14.16
CA ARG A 276 -16.34 12.79 15.36
C ARG A 276 -14.91 12.35 15.07
N GLY A 277 -14.61 11.97 13.83
CA GLY A 277 -13.30 11.46 13.42
C GLY A 277 -13.32 10.78 12.06
N GLY A 278 -12.15 10.37 11.59
CA GLY A 278 -12.01 9.46 10.44
C GLY A 278 -11.70 8.04 10.90
N ALA A 279 -12.21 7.04 10.20
CA ALA A 279 -12.00 5.64 10.54
C ALA A 279 -11.39 4.85 9.37
N LEU A 280 -10.37 4.06 9.66
CA LEU A 280 -9.89 3.01 8.76
C LEU A 280 -10.37 1.65 9.31
N PRO A 281 -11.10 0.85 8.52
CA PRO A 281 -11.58 -0.45 8.95
C PRO A 281 -10.44 -1.46 9.14
N TRP A 282 -10.74 -2.58 9.78
CA TRP A 282 -9.84 -3.73 9.77
C TRP A 282 -9.72 -4.31 8.36
N GLU A 283 -8.60 -4.96 8.11
CA GLU A 283 -8.31 -5.61 6.83
C GLU A 283 -7.70 -6.99 7.04
N LEU A 284 -8.05 -7.92 6.16
CA LEU A 284 -7.44 -9.24 6.06
C LEU A 284 -7.06 -9.49 4.60
N GLU A 285 -5.78 -9.70 4.33
CA GLU A 285 -5.25 -9.94 3.00
C GLU A 285 -4.49 -11.25 2.96
N TRP A 286 -4.70 -12.04 1.91
CA TRP A 286 -3.90 -13.24 1.63
C TRP A 286 -3.57 -13.33 0.15
N GLY A 287 -2.48 -14.02 -0.16
CA GLY A 287 -2.06 -14.17 -1.55
C GLY A 287 -1.13 -15.36 -1.79
N ILE A 288 -0.92 -15.62 -3.07
CA ILE A 288 0.00 -16.61 -3.60
C ILE A 288 0.80 -15.99 -4.75
N ALA A 289 2.10 -16.23 -4.76
CA ALA A 289 2.96 -15.87 -5.88
C ALA A 289 3.67 -17.11 -6.41
N ALA A 290 3.86 -17.21 -7.71
CA ALA A 290 4.50 -18.34 -8.36
C ALA A 290 5.46 -17.90 -9.48
N GLN A 291 6.63 -18.49 -9.50
CA GLN A 291 7.67 -18.24 -10.50
C GLN A 291 7.61 -19.32 -11.58
N ILE A 292 7.32 -18.93 -12.81
CA ILE A 292 7.27 -19.83 -13.96
C ILE A 292 8.66 -19.83 -14.62
N GLY A 293 9.15 -21.02 -14.95
CA GLY A 293 10.43 -21.23 -15.64
C GLY A 293 11.55 -21.73 -14.73
N LYS A 294 12.80 -21.52 -15.17
CA LYS A 294 14.00 -22.07 -14.50
C LYS A 294 14.53 -21.19 -13.36
N ARG A 295 14.11 -19.93 -13.28
CA ARG A 295 14.57 -19.01 -12.23
C ARG A 295 13.99 -19.47 -10.89
N PRO A 296 14.81 -19.70 -9.85
CA PRO A 296 14.26 -20.00 -8.52
C PRO A 296 13.60 -18.76 -7.92
N LEU A 297 12.47 -18.94 -7.23
CA LEU A 297 11.81 -17.87 -6.49
C LEU A 297 12.42 -17.65 -5.12
N ASN A 298 12.71 -18.75 -4.42
CA ASN A 298 13.17 -18.76 -3.04
C ASN A 298 14.60 -19.32 -3.01
N VAL A 299 15.57 -18.42 -2.96
CA VAL A 299 17.00 -18.74 -2.83
C VAL A 299 17.38 -18.65 -1.36
N PRO A 300 18.04 -19.67 -0.78
CA PRO A 300 18.51 -19.60 0.61
C PRO A 300 19.50 -18.46 0.79
N PHE A 301 19.31 -17.67 1.84
CA PHE A 301 20.33 -16.71 2.26
C PHE A 301 21.53 -17.44 2.89
N VAL A 302 22.72 -17.04 2.48
CA VAL A 302 23.98 -17.52 3.02
C VAL A 302 24.81 -16.30 3.40
N ASP A 303 25.21 -16.23 4.66
CA ASP A 303 26.07 -15.17 5.19
C ASP A 303 27.52 -15.44 4.75
N GLU A 304 28.16 -14.46 4.12
CA GLU A 304 29.54 -14.55 3.64
C GLU A 304 30.52 -14.81 4.78
N ASP A 305 30.24 -14.29 5.98
CA ASP A 305 31.09 -14.49 7.16
C ASP A 305 30.98 -15.91 7.71
N ALA A 306 29.88 -16.63 7.42
CA ALA A 306 29.68 -18.02 7.80
C ALA A 306 30.23 -19.01 6.75
N MET A 307 30.64 -18.51 5.58
CA MET A 307 31.23 -19.36 4.54
C MET A 307 32.71 -19.63 4.84
N HIS A 308 33.02 -20.90 5.06
CA HIS A 308 34.37 -21.39 5.27
C HIS A 308 34.58 -22.70 4.49
N GLY A 309 35.84 -23.07 4.25
CA GLY A 309 36.20 -24.36 3.65
C GLY A 309 36.97 -24.22 2.33
N GLU A 310 37.21 -25.38 1.70
CA GLU A 310 38.04 -25.49 0.49
C GLU A 310 37.54 -24.61 -0.66
N GLU A 311 36.23 -24.49 -0.87
CA GLU A 311 35.68 -23.66 -1.96
C GLU A 311 36.06 -22.18 -1.84
N VAL A 312 36.05 -21.63 -0.62
CA VAL A 312 36.44 -20.23 -0.36
C VAL A 312 37.95 -20.06 -0.49
N GLU A 313 38.72 -21.06 -0.04
CA GLU A 313 40.17 -21.06 -0.15
C GLU A 313 40.66 -21.20 -1.60
N ASP A 314 39.98 -22.02 -2.41
CA ASP A 314 40.26 -22.17 -3.83
C ASP A 314 39.99 -20.86 -4.58
N GLU A 315 38.85 -20.22 -4.32
CA GLU A 315 38.52 -18.91 -4.89
C GLU A 315 39.55 -17.83 -4.47
N ARG A 316 40.04 -17.90 -3.23
CA ARG A 316 41.10 -17.00 -2.73
C ARG A 316 42.44 -17.24 -3.42
N ARG A 317 42.76 -18.48 -3.80
CA ARG A 317 44.00 -18.87 -4.50
C ARG A 317 43.95 -18.60 -6.01
N MET A 318 42.77 -18.62 -6.62
CA MET A 318 42.60 -18.38 -8.06
C MET A 318 42.80 -16.92 -8.47
N GLN A 319 42.98 -16.00 -7.53
CA GLN A 319 43.19 -14.59 -7.85
C GLN A 319 44.56 -14.40 -8.52
N PRO A 320 44.63 -13.87 -9.75
CA PRO A 320 45.90 -13.62 -10.40
C PRO A 320 46.64 -12.54 -9.61
N GLY A 321 47.77 -12.93 -9.00
CA GLY A 321 48.68 -11.98 -8.39
C GLY A 321 49.17 -11.00 -9.47
N ASP A 322 49.14 -9.71 -9.14
CA ASP A 322 49.78 -8.71 -9.97
C ASP A 322 51.26 -9.10 -10.11
N ARG A 323 51.82 -9.12 -11.32
CA ARG A 323 53.12 -9.79 -11.60
C ARG A 323 54.31 -9.22 -10.79
N HIS A 324 54.10 -8.12 -10.07
CA HIS A 324 55.11 -7.37 -9.32
C HIS A 324 54.91 -7.38 -7.80
N GLU A 325 53.84 -7.96 -7.26
CA GLU A 325 53.64 -8.09 -5.81
C GLU A 325 53.35 -9.55 -5.40
N PRO A 326 53.92 -10.06 -4.30
CA PRO A 326 53.52 -11.34 -3.74
C PRO A 326 52.02 -11.29 -3.42
N PRO A 327 51.24 -12.34 -3.75
CA PRO A 327 49.78 -12.31 -3.59
C PRO A 327 49.43 -12.07 -2.13
N ARG A 328 48.96 -10.86 -1.81
CA ARG A 328 48.31 -10.59 -0.53
C ARG A 328 47.02 -11.38 -0.55
N LEU A 329 47.00 -12.49 0.18
CA LEU A 329 45.80 -13.30 0.27
C LEU A 329 44.68 -12.45 0.86
N GLU A 330 43.65 -12.24 0.06
CA GLU A 330 42.50 -11.45 0.42
C GLU A 330 41.77 -12.05 1.63
N PRO A 331 41.11 -11.24 2.48
CA PRO A 331 40.27 -11.78 3.56
C PRO A 331 39.24 -12.78 3.03
N ALA A 332 39.03 -13.90 3.76
CA ALA A 332 38.16 -14.99 3.34
C ALA A 332 36.72 -14.53 3.01
N TYR A 333 36.16 -13.58 3.78
CA TYR A 333 34.82 -13.05 3.55
C TYR A 333 34.66 -12.41 2.16
N LYS A 334 35.71 -11.78 1.60
CA LYS A 334 35.63 -11.18 0.25
C LYS A 334 35.62 -12.24 -0.84
N ALA A 335 36.36 -13.33 -0.67
CA ALA A 335 36.32 -14.48 -1.56
C ALA A 335 34.94 -15.17 -1.50
N ALA A 336 34.40 -15.36 -0.30
CA ALA A 336 33.04 -15.86 -0.08
C ALA A 336 31.98 -14.96 -0.76
N ARG A 337 32.08 -13.64 -0.58
CA ARG A 337 31.21 -12.66 -1.25
C ARG A 337 31.23 -12.81 -2.76
N ARG A 338 32.42 -12.93 -3.37
CA ARG A 338 32.55 -13.15 -4.82
C ARG A 338 31.91 -14.44 -5.27
N LEU A 339 32.13 -15.54 -4.55
CA LEU A 339 31.53 -16.84 -4.84
C LEU A 339 30.00 -16.79 -4.77
N LEU A 340 29.44 -16.12 -3.75
CA LEU A 340 27.99 -15.95 -3.65
C LEU A 340 27.43 -15.06 -4.77
N LYS A 341 28.13 -13.96 -5.10
CA LYS A 341 27.78 -13.10 -6.25
C LYS A 341 27.85 -13.87 -7.57
N SER A 342 28.84 -14.76 -7.76
CA SER A 342 28.96 -15.58 -8.97
C SER A 342 27.85 -16.63 -9.06
N ARG A 343 27.47 -17.25 -7.94
CA ARG A 343 26.30 -18.14 -7.84
C ARG A 343 25.01 -17.41 -8.19
N TYR A 344 24.80 -16.21 -7.63
CA TYR A 344 23.67 -15.37 -8.02
C TYR A 344 23.70 -15.03 -9.51
N ALA A 345 24.89 -14.71 -10.04
CA ALA A 345 25.08 -14.35 -11.43
C ALA A 345 24.72 -15.50 -12.40
N GLY A 346 24.99 -16.75 -11.98
CA GLY A 346 24.70 -17.97 -12.72
C GLY A 346 23.23 -18.43 -12.68
N LEU A 347 22.38 -17.81 -11.87
CA LEU A 347 20.95 -18.13 -11.86
C LEU A 347 20.29 -17.80 -13.19
N ALA A 348 19.32 -18.63 -13.59
CA ALA A 348 18.52 -18.37 -14.79
C ALA A 348 17.84 -17.00 -14.70
N ARG A 349 18.13 -16.11 -15.66
CA ARG A 349 17.66 -14.72 -15.60
C ARG A 349 16.20 -14.56 -15.99
N ARG A 350 15.71 -15.33 -16.97
CA ARG A 350 14.32 -15.24 -17.45
C ARG A 350 13.34 -15.39 -16.29
N LYS A 351 12.69 -14.28 -15.93
CA LYS A 351 11.69 -14.18 -14.87
C LYS A 351 10.31 -14.09 -15.51
N LEU A 352 9.40 -14.96 -15.08
CA LEU A 352 7.96 -14.77 -15.20
C LEU A 352 7.33 -15.09 -13.83
N LEU A 353 7.03 -14.05 -13.06
CA LEU A 353 6.37 -14.15 -11.76
C LEU A 353 4.89 -13.83 -11.93
N VAL A 354 4.01 -14.66 -11.39
CA VAL A 354 2.56 -14.40 -11.33
C VAL A 354 2.12 -14.33 -9.87
N SER A 355 1.16 -13.48 -9.56
CA SER A 355 0.68 -13.28 -8.19
C SER A 355 -0.81 -13.04 -8.17
N PHE A 356 -1.48 -13.61 -7.17
CA PHE A 356 -2.89 -13.40 -6.87
C PHE A 356 -3.07 -13.07 -5.40
N SER A 357 -3.98 -12.14 -5.09
CA SER A 357 -4.36 -11.84 -3.71
C SER A 357 -5.82 -11.46 -3.58
N ALA A 358 -6.34 -11.66 -2.37
CA ALA A 358 -7.68 -11.27 -1.96
C ALA A 358 -7.56 -10.44 -0.67
N LEU A 359 -8.21 -9.28 -0.66
CA LEU A 359 -8.29 -8.36 0.47
C LEU A 359 -9.75 -8.24 0.89
N VAL A 360 -10.03 -8.60 2.14
CA VAL A 360 -11.30 -8.35 2.81
C VAL A 360 -11.14 -7.11 3.68
N THR A 361 -12.03 -6.15 3.49
CA THR A 361 -12.09 -4.94 4.30
C THR A 361 -13.38 -4.94 5.12
N GLY A 362 -13.27 -4.69 6.41
CA GLY A 362 -14.41 -4.66 7.34
C GLY A 362 -15.39 -3.50 7.11
N PRO A 363 -16.54 -3.51 7.80
CA PRO A 363 -17.45 -2.37 7.87
C PRO A 363 -16.86 -1.22 8.72
N THR A 364 -17.40 -0.01 8.52
CA THR A 364 -17.04 1.20 9.27
C THR A 364 -18.31 1.73 9.97
N GLU A 365 -18.25 1.98 11.28
CA GLU A 365 -19.42 2.36 12.09
C GLU A 365 -19.82 3.82 11.85
N GLY A 366 -21.12 4.05 11.59
CA GLY A 366 -21.68 5.40 11.44
C GLY A 366 -20.96 6.27 10.40
N ALA A 367 -20.47 5.64 9.33
CA ALA A 367 -19.54 6.28 8.41
C ALA A 367 -20.22 6.80 7.15
N VAL A 368 -19.69 7.91 6.65
CA VAL A 368 -20.06 8.54 5.36
C VAL A 368 -18.81 8.75 4.50
N GLY A 369 -19.01 8.93 3.20
CA GLY A 369 -17.92 9.33 2.30
C GLY A 369 -17.42 10.76 2.60
N ILE A 370 -16.21 11.10 2.16
CA ILE A 370 -15.66 12.45 2.38
C ILE A 370 -16.49 13.53 1.67
N GLU A 371 -17.02 13.23 0.49
CA GLU A 371 -17.93 14.12 -0.26
C GLU A 371 -19.24 14.39 0.49
N SER A 372 -19.73 13.43 1.30
CA SER A 372 -20.92 13.58 2.15
C SER A 372 -20.73 14.68 3.19
N MET A 373 -19.56 14.71 3.83
CA MET A 373 -19.21 15.77 4.77
C MET A 373 -19.17 17.14 4.07
N LEU A 374 -18.62 17.24 2.87
CA LEU A 374 -18.51 18.52 2.16
C LEU A 374 -19.86 19.05 1.71
N THR A 375 -20.70 18.18 1.15
CA THR A 375 -22.05 18.53 0.72
C THR A 375 -23.01 18.75 1.89
N GLN A 376 -22.66 18.27 3.08
CA GLN A 376 -23.54 18.22 4.26
C GLN A 376 -24.84 17.45 4.00
N TYR A 377 -24.78 16.44 3.12
CA TYR A 377 -25.87 15.49 2.89
C TYR A 377 -25.38 14.07 3.09
N VAL A 378 -26.23 13.24 3.70
CA VAL A 378 -25.90 11.86 4.07
C VAL A 378 -25.68 11.01 2.82
N ASP A 379 -24.46 10.46 2.70
CA ASP A 379 -24.09 9.41 1.76
C ASP A 379 -23.27 8.36 2.48
N ARG A 380 -23.94 7.26 2.86
CA ARG A 380 -23.38 6.26 3.79
C ARG A 380 -22.35 5.39 3.07
N SER A 381 -21.20 5.23 3.71
CA SER A 381 -20.10 4.38 3.25
C SER A 381 -19.79 3.29 4.25
N GLY A 382 -19.34 2.15 3.76
CA GLY A 382 -18.76 1.10 4.61
C GLY A 382 -19.76 0.33 5.44
N LYS A 383 -21.04 0.31 5.03
CA LYS A 383 -22.09 -0.44 5.74
C LYS A 383 -21.82 -1.93 5.86
N THR A 384 -21.15 -2.48 4.86
CA THR A 384 -20.83 -3.90 4.75
C THR A 384 -19.37 -4.08 4.43
N GLY A 385 -18.80 -5.22 4.81
CA GLY A 385 -17.48 -5.59 4.34
C GLY A 385 -17.42 -5.71 2.82
N THR A 386 -16.23 -5.50 2.28
CA THR A 386 -15.94 -5.56 0.83
C THR A 386 -14.81 -6.55 0.55
N LEU A 387 -14.80 -7.11 -0.67
CA LEU A 387 -13.78 -8.01 -1.17
C LEU A 387 -13.14 -7.41 -2.42
N THR A 388 -11.83 -7.21 -2.37
CA THR A 388 -10.99 -6.78 -3.49
C THR A 388 -10.17 -7.98 -3.96
N LEU A 389 -10.27 -8.31 -5.24
CA LEU A 389 -9.44 -9.36 -5.87
C LEU A 389 -8.38 -8.71 -6.74
N ARG A 390 -7.15 -9.23 -6.70
CA ARG A 390 -6.00 -8.67 -7.41
C ARG A 390 -5.20 -9.77 -8.08
N ALA A 391 -4.73 -9.51 -9.29
CA ALA A 391 -3.82 -10.38 -10.03
C ALA A 391 -2.76 -9.56 -10.75
N GLY A 392 -1.54 -10.09 -10.84
CA GLY A 392 -0.44 -9.42 -11.51
C GLY A 392 0.58 -10.41 -12.06
N ALA A 393 1.31 -9.98 -13.09
CA ALA A 393 2.42 -10.70 -13.67
C ALA A 393 3.61 -9.75 -13.91
N GLU A 394 4.80 -10.24 -13.62
CA GLU A 394 6.08 -9.54 -13.80
C GLU A 394 7.00 -10.39 -14.67
N ALA A 395 7.54 -9.79 -15.73
CA ALA A 395 8.43 -10.45 -16.68
C ALA A 395 9.72 -9.65 -16.89
N GLU A 396 10.86 -10.32 -16.90
CA GLU A 396 12.14 -9.75 -17.29
C GLU A 396 12.33 -9.94 -18.80
N VAL A 397 11.98 -8.91 -19.58
CA VAL A 397 11.93 -8.97 -21.05
C VAL A 397 13.32 -8.81 -21.67
N ILE A 398 14.11 -7.86 -21.16
CA ILE A 398 15.52 -7.73 -21.50
C ILE A 398 16.32 -8.08 -20.25
N PRO A 399 17.09 -9.18 -20.26
CA PRO A 399 17.84 -9.61 -19.10
C PRO A 399 18.69 -8.49 -18.51
N ASN A 400 18.56 -8.29 -17.20
CA ASN A 400 19.28 -7.31 -16.40
C ASN A 400 19.16 -5.85 -16.90
N ARG A 401 18.07 -5.52 -17.60
CA ARG A 401 17.86 -4.19 -18.20
C ARG A 401 16.41 -3.71 -18.15
N LEU A 402 15.45 -4.57 -18.50
CA LEU A 402 14.04 -4.18 -18.62
C LEU A 402 13.13 -5.24 -18.02
N GLN A 403 12.30 -4.82 -17.08
CA GLN A 403 11.19 -5.60 -16.54
C GLN A 403 9.87 -4.92 -16.93
N LEU A 404 8.90 -5.73 -17.37
CA LEU A 404 7.54 -5.31 -17.66
C LEU A 404 6.57 -5.98 -16.70
N ARG A 405 5.48 -5.27 -16.40
CA ARG A 405 4.44 -5.72 -15.49
C ARG A 405 3.07 -5.40 -16.04
N ALA A 406 2.14 -6.28 -15.75
CA ALA A 406 0.73 -6.08 -16.03
C ALA A 406 -0.10 -6.69 -14.91
N GLY A 407 -1.25 -6.09 -14.61
CA GLY A 407 -2.11 -6.53 -13.53
C GLY A 407 -3.53 -6.05 -13.70
N SER A 408 -4.38 -6.52 -12.80
CA SER A 408 -5.77 -6.13 -12.73
C SER A 408 -6.29 -6.33 -11.33
N TYR A 409 -7.24 -5.48 -10.93
CA TYR A 409 -7.94 -5.65 -9.68
C TYR A 409 -9.40 -5.25 -9.78
N LEU A 410 -10.22 -5.85 -8.94
CA LEU A 410 -11.62 -5.51 -8.77
C LEU A 410 -11.75 -4.57 -7.58
N GLU A 411 -12.06 -3.32 -7.84
CA GLU A 411 -12.42 -2.32 -6.83
C GLU A 411 -13.91 -2.48 -6.47
N PRO A 412 -14.26 -2.90 -5.24
CA PRO A 412 -15.63 -2.90 -4.78
C PRO A 412 -16.09 -1.47 -4.50
N THR A 413 -17.41 -1.22 -4.56
CA THR A 413 -17.97 0.02 -4.00
C THR A 413 -18.29 -0.17 -2.51
N ARG A 414 -18.07 0.87 -1.72
CA ARG A 414 -18.51 0.94 -0.31
C ARG A 414 -19.84 1.66 -0.13
N PHE A 415 -20.43 2.13 -1.23
CA PHE A 415 -21.71 2.83 -1.28
C PHE A 415 -22.76 1.87 -1.82
N ARG A 416 -23.91 1.75 -1.14
CA ARG A 416 -25.02 0.87 -1.56
C ARG A 416 -26.35 1.58 -1.69
N ASP A 417 -26.50 2.73 -1.02
CA ASP A 417 -27.77 3.41 -0.87
C ASP A 417 -27.74 4.75 -1.62
N LEU A 418 -27.63 4.72 -2.94
CA LEU A 418 -27.90 5.91 -3.74
C LEU A 418 -29.40 6.03 -3.99
N GLN A 419 -30.08 6.75 -3.11
CA GLN A 419 -31.40 7.35 -3.39
C GLN A 419 -31.28 8.87 -3.32
N PHE A 420 -30.44 9.47 -4.17
CA PHE A 420 -30.71 10.87 -4.54
C PHE A 420 -31.72 10.83 -5.67
N ALA A 421 -33.00 10.78 -5.29
CA ALA A 421 -34.05 11.24 -6.17
C ALA A 421 -33.86 12.76 -6.33
N GLU A 422 -33.69 13.16 -7.58
CA GLU A 422 -33.97 14.49 -8.11
C GLU A 422 -35.02 15.25 -7.26
N VAL A 423 -34.56 16.24 -6.48
CA VAL A 423 -35.45 17.27 -5.94
C VAL A 423 -34.85 18.62 -6.30
N VAL A 424 -35.26 19.14 -7.47
CA VAL A 424 -35.25 20.58 -7.73
C VAL A 424 -36.60 20.97 -8.31
N PRO A 425 -37.49 21.63 -7.55
CA PRO A 425 -38.58 22.39 -8.13
C PRO A 425 -38.04 23.75 -8.58
N GLY A 426 -37.78 23.93 -9.88
CA GLY A 426 -37.35 25.20 -10.46
C GLY A 426 -37.41 25.23 -11.99
N PRO A 427 -37.80 26.36 -12.63
CA PRO A 427 -38.03 26.43 -14.08
C PRO A 427 -36.77 26.67 -14.93
N GLU A 428 -35.58 26.74 -14.33
CA GLU A 428 -34.34 27.02 -15.06
C GLU A 428 -33.42 25.81 -15.09
N ARG A 429 -32.99 25.47 -16.32
CA ARG A 429 -32.28 24.26 -16.72
C ARG A 429 -31.08 23.93 -15.82
N THR A 430 -31.27 22.99 -14.90
CA THR A 430 -30.21 22.34 -14.11
C THR A 430 -29.50 21.26 -14.93
N SER A 431 -28.17 21.31 -14.94
CA SER A 431 -27.32 20.28 -15.53
C SER A 431 -27.48 18.97 -14.77
N ILE A 432 -27.88 17.93 -15.50
CA ILE A 432 -28.22 16.59 -15.01
C ILE A 432 -27.01 15.95 -14.29
N MET A 433 -27.03 15.89 -12.95
CA MET A 433 -26.18 14.95 -12.19
C MET A 433 -26.67 13.53 -12.50
N ARG A 434 -26.00 12.84 -13.43
CA ARG A 434 -26.27 11.42 -13.67
C ARG A 434 -25.61 10.59 -12.56
N SER A 435 -26.26 10.48 -11.41
CA SER A 435 -25.94 9.42 -10.45
C SER A 435 -26.21 8.08 -11.10
N ARG A 436 -25.19 7.24 -11.25
CA ARG A 436 -25.35 5.83 -11.62
C ARG A 436 -25.26 5.00 -10.34
N ASP A 437 -25.91 3.83 -10.35
CA ASP A 437 -25.71 2.86 -9.27
C ASP A 437 -24.20 2.68 -9.01
N PRO A 438 -23.77 2.78 -7.75
CA PRO A 438 -22.40 2.50 -7.38
C PRO A 438 -22.15 1.02 -7.66
N ARG A 439 -21.08 0.70 -8.39
CA ARG A 439 -20.76 -0.67 -8.84
C ARG A 439 -19.29 -0.96 -8.66
N SER A 440 -18.97 -2.23 -8.53
CA SER A 440 -17.58 -2.67 -8.59
C SER A 440 -16.95 -2.28 -9.94
N ARG A 441 -15.70 -1.82 -9.93
CA ARG A 441 -14.95 -1.46 -11.14
C ARG A 441 -13.78 -2.40 -11.35
N LEU A 442 -13.55 -2.80 -12.59
CA LEU A 442 -12.36 -3.56 -12.97
C LEU A 442 -11.28 -2.59 -13.45
N HIS A 443 -10.12 -2.67 -12.82
CA HIS A 443 -8.94 -1.88 -13.17
C HIS A 443 -7.97 -2.71 -13.98
N GLY A 444 -7.35 -2.10 -14.98
CA GLY A 444 -6.22 -2.64 -15.72
C GLY A 444 -4.98 -1.82 -15.42
N THR A 445 -3.89 -2.50 -15.07
CA THR A 445 -2.62 -1.87 -14.71
C THR A 445 -1.48 -2.37 -15.60
N ALA A 446 -0.53 -1.50 -15.88
CA ALA A 446 0.69 -1.86 -16.61
C ALA A 446 1.86 -0.99 -16.14
N GLY A 447 3.08 -1.49 -16.26
CA GLY A 447 4.26 -0.72 -15.90
C GLY A 447 5.56 -1.33 -16.36
N PHE A 448 6.63 -0.56 -16.18
CA PHE A 448 7.97 -0.93 -16.57
C PHE A 448 8.99 -0.49 -15.53
N GLU A 449 10.13 -1.17 -15.53
CA GLU A 449 11.33 -0.78 -14.80
C GLU A 449 12.54 -0.94 -15.70
N VAL A 450 13.38 0.09 -15.76
CA VAL A 450 14.61 0.11 -16.56
C VAL A 450 15.81 0.35 -15.66
N ARG A 451 16.83 -0.48 -15.81
CA ARG A 451 18.16 -0.28 -15.21
C ARG A 451 18.86 0.87 -15.92
N VAL A 452 19.29 1.88 -15.17
CA VAL A 452 19.84 3.12 -15.74
C VAL A 452 21.36 3.18 -15.62
N LEU A 453 21.87 3.30 -14.40
CA LEU A 453 23.30 3.52 -14.15
C LEU A 453 23.76 2.81 -12.88
N GLU A 454 25.06 2.54 -12.80
CA GLU A 454 25.76 2.09 -11.60
C GLU A 454 26.40 3.30 -10.92
N TRP A 455 26.18 3.47 -9.61
CA TRP A 455 26.72 4.61 -8.87
C TRP A 455 26.83 4.29 -7.38
N SER A 456 27.93 4.68 -6.74
CA SER A 456 28.08 4.55 -5.29
C SER A 456 27.47 5.72 -4.50
N VAL A 457 26.92 6.74 -5.16
CA VAL A 457 26.37 7.97 -4.53
C VAL A 457 27.31 8.51 -3.45
N PHE A 458 28.49 8.98 -3.87
CA PHE A 458 29.51 9.52 -2.98
C PHE A 458 29.95 8.55 -1.87
N GLY A 459 29.93 7.24 -2.16
CA GLY A 459 30.33 6.18 -1.22
C GLY A 459 29.24 5.71 -0.25
N LEU A 460 28.00 6.18 -0.42
CA LEU A 460 26.85 5.72 0.36
C LEU A 460 26.45 4.27 0.00
N PHE A 461 26.60 3.89 -1.27
CA PHE A 461 26.31 2.56 -1.79
C PHE A 461 27.58 1.87 -2.29
N ALA A 462 27.54 0.55 -2.43
CA ALA A 462 28.63 -0.21 -3.06
C ALA A 462 28.82 0.22 -4.52
N ASP A 463 30.06 0.15 -5.04
CA ASP A 463 30.40 0.61 -6.39
C ASP A 463 29.63 -0.10 -7.51
N ASP A 464 29.13 -1.32 -7.27
CA ASP A 464 28.32 -2.10 -8.20
C ASP A 464 26.80 -1.89 -8.04
N THR A 465 26.38 -0.94 -7.20
CA THR A 465 24.96 -0.65 -6.97
C THR A 465 24.34 -0.03 -8.21
N SER A 466 23.31 -0.69 -8.73
CA SER A 466 22.57 -0.26 -9.91
C SER A 466 21.28 0.45 -9.53
N PHE A 467 20.95 1.52 -10.23
CA PHE A 467 19.70 2.25 -10.04
C PHE A 467 18.70 1.98 -11.14
N ARG A 468 17.41 2.07 -10.78
CA ARG A 468 16.27 1.93 -11.68
C ARG A 468 15.40 3.16 -11.70
N ILE A 469 14.80 3.40 -12.87
CA ILE A 469 13.62 4.27 -13.02
C ILE A 469 12.46 3.38 -13.42
N SER A 470 11.27 3.74 -12.96
CA SER A 470 10.06 2.96 -13.11
C SER A 470 8.86 3.84 -13.40
N GLY A 471 7.88 3.28 -14.09
CA GLY A 471 6.61 3.94 -14.35
C GLY A 471 5.46 2.93 -14.41
N ALA A 472 4.27 3.36 -14.02
CA ALA A 472 3.07 2.54 -14.12
C ALA A 472 1.82 3.37 -14.42
N ILE A 473 0.83 2.74 -15.03
CA ILE A 473 -0.51 3.27 -15.27
C ILE A 473 -1.55 2.36 -14.61
N ASP A 474 -2.65 2.96 -14.18
CA ASP A 474 -3.84 2.30 -13.66
C ASP A 474 -5.07 2.95 -14.27
N ALA A 475 -5.86 2.17 -15.00
CA ALA A 475 -6.99 2.66 -15.76
C ALA A 475 -8.24 1.84 -15.49
N SER A 476 -9.37 2.54 -15.37
CA SER A 476 -10.70 1.97 -15.18
C SER A 476 -11.76 2.91 -15.73
N ARG A 477 -13.03 2.53 -15.61
CA ARG A 477 -14.14 3.41 -15.96
C ARG A 477 -14.15 4.62 -15.03
N GLN A 478 -13.98 5.82 -15.57
CA GLN A 478 -13.97 7.10 -14.82
C GLN A 478 -12.84 7.18 -13.78
N TYR A 479 -11.71 6.54 -14.07
CA TYR A 479 -10.49 6.66 -13.28
C TYR A 479 -9.26 6.42 -14.17
N PHE A 480 -8.27 7.28 -14.02
CA PHE A 480 -6.96 7.10 -14.62
C PHE A 480 -5.88 7.73 -13.74
N GLY A 481 -4.95 6.88 -13.30
CA GLY A 481 -3.78 7.26 -12.53
C GLY A 481 -2.49 6.80 -13.20
N TRP A 482 -1.41 7.51 -12.93
CA TRP A 482 -0.06 7.11 -13.35
C TRP A 482 0.96 7.43 -12.27
N SER A 483 2.09 6.73 -12.30
CA SER A 483 3.14 6.84 -11.28
C SER A 483 4.53 6.80 -11.89
N LEU A 484 5.47 7.40 -11.17
CA LEU A 484 6.90 7.32 -11.40
C LEU A 484 7.58 6.91 -10.09
N GLY A 485 8.67 6.15 -10.20
CA GLY A 485 9.46 5.77 -9.04
C GLY A 485 10.92 5.55 -9.40
N ALA A 486 11.77 5.61 -8.38
CA ALA A 486 13.19 5.31 -8.48
C ALA A 486 13.60 4.45 -7.28
N GLY A 487 14.65 3.67 -7.46
CA GLY A 487 15.16 2.81 -6.41
C GLY A 487 16.37 2.01 -6.86
N ILE A 488 16.73 1.01 -6.07
CA ILE A 488 17.81 0.08 -6.39
C ILE A 488 17.28 -0.96 -7.38
N TRP A 489 18.11 -1.32 -8.36
CA TRP A 489 17.88 -2.41 -9.31
C TRP A 489 18.44 -3.72 -8.76
N HIS A 490 17.70 -4.81 -8.93
CA HIS A 490 17.98 -6.11 -8.32
C HIS A 490 17.95 -7.27 -9.32
#